data_AF-A0A399QXN2-F1
#
_entry.id   AF-A0A399QXN2-F1
#
_cell.length_a   1.000
_cell.length_b   1.000
_cell.length_c   1.000
_cell.angle_alpha   90.00
_cell.angle_beta   90.00
_cell.angle_gamma   90.00
#
_symmetry.space_group_name_H-M   'P 1'
#
loop_
_entity.id
_entity.type
_entity.pdbx_description
1 polymer ?
#
loop_
_entity_poly.entity_id
_entity_poly.type
_entity_poly.pdbx_seq_one_letter_code
_entity_poly.pdbx_strand_id
1 'polypeptide(L)'
;MIPLKVLTPNADQLAPARRKAATPPPLPSARTAEPAAPSRAQSTYSPPVEPVRAPAAQSAAATASSENNSDVNVRFEQMLWAEMLRHTGLEEAFSSVGGEGAAAFTQFAVEAIARDLAEKHPLGLNAVDRAVEAYEMSRTVGDT
;
A
#
# COMPACT_ATOMS: atom_id res chain seq x y z
N MET A 1 -53.47 -35.70 7.40
CA MET A 1 -52.21 -36.14 6.77
C MET A 1 -52.18 -35.63 5.34
N ILE A 2 -51.31 -34.66 5.04
CA ILE A 2 -51.17 -34.06 3.70
C ILE A 2 -49.80 -34.51 3.17
N PRO A 3 -49.67 -35.19 2.02
CA PRO A 3 -48.36 -35.50 1.46
C PRO A 3 -47.85 -34.31 0.62
N LEU A 4 -46.88 -33.55 1.18
CA LEU A 4 -46.05 -32.63 0.41
C LEU A 4 -45.01 -33.43 -0.39
N LYS A 5 -45.28 -33.69 -1.68
CA LYS A 5 -44.23 -33.98 -2.66
C LYS A 5 -43.88 -32.68 -3.35
N VAL A 6 -42.87 -31.99 -2.85
CA VAL A 6 -42.36 -30.73 -3.39
C VAL A 6 -40.98 -31.00 -4.02
N LEU A 7 -40.97 -30.83 -5.34
CA LEU A 7 -39.87 -30.46 -6.22
C LEU A 7 -38.57 -31.29 -6.20
N THR A 8 -38.49 -32.17 -7.19
CA THR A 8 -37.26 -32.52 -7.91
C THR A 8 -36.62 -31.25 -8.49
N PRO A 9 -35.35 -30.92 -8.22
CA PRO A 9 -34.66 -29.85 -8.92
C PRO A 9 -34.25 -30.32 -10.32
N ASN A 10 -34.66 -29.56 -11.34
CA ASN A 10 -34.27 -29.72 -12.74
C ASN A 10 -32.75 -29.66 -12.89
N ALA A 11 -32.14 -30.74 -13.39
CA ALA A 11 -30.70 -30.90 -13.58
C ALA A 11 -30.20 -30.41 -14.96
N ASP A 12 -30.87 -29.43 -15.58
CA ASP A 12 -30.62 -29.03 -16.98
C ASP A 12 -30.20 -27.58 -17.21
N GLN A 13 -29.85 -26.83 -16.16
CA GLN A 13 -29.28 -25.49 -16.34
C GLN A 13 -27.83 -25.46 -15.89
N LEU A 14 -26.91 -25.66 -16.85
CA LEU A 14 -25.59 -25.01 -16.92
C LEU A 14 -24.83 -25.51 -18.16
N ALA A 15 -25.27 -25.08 -19.35
CA ALA A 15 -24.44 -25.10 -20.55
C ALA A 15 -23.84 -23.69 -20.74
N PRO A 16 -22.50 -23.52 -20.78
CA PRO A 16 -21.88 -22.22 -21.01
C PRO A 16 -21.97 -21.83 -22.50
N ALA A 17 -22.51 -20.64 -22.75
CA ALA A 17 -22.62 -20.03 -24.08
C ALA A 17 -21.23 -19.84 -24.73
N ARG A 18 -21.06 -20.38 -25.95
CA ARG A 18 -19.93 -20.12 -26.84
C ARG A 18 -19.80 -18.63 -27.13
N ARG A 19 -18.77 -17.97 -26.59
CA ARG A 19 -18.34 -16.64 -27.06
C ARG A 19 -17.66 -16.79 -28.43
N LYS A 20 -18.20 -16.12 -29.45
CA LYS A 20 -17.56 -15.97 -30.77
C LYS A 20 -16.27 -15.15 -30.61
N ALA A 21 -15.17 -15.66 -31.18
CA ALA A 21 -13.87 -15.00 -31.21
C ALA A 21 -13.94 -13.72 -32.07
N ALA A 22 -13.50 -12.60 -31.50
CA ALA A 22 -13.25 -11.36 -32.23
C ALA A 22 -11.80 -11.36 -32.73
N THR A 23 -11.64 -10.94 -33.99
CA THR A 23 -10.41 -10.94 -34.80
C THR A 23 -9.33 -10.01 -34.23
N PRO A 24 -8.04 -10.41 -34.19
CA PRO A 24 -6.95 -9.50 -33.82
C PRO A 24 -6.58 -8.53 -34.97
N PRO A 25 -6.12 -7.30 -34.67
CA PRO A 25 -5.63 -6.36 -35.69
C PRO A 25 -4.28 -6.82 -36.29
N PRO A 26 -3.96 -6.48 -37.55
CA PRO A 26 -2.73 -6.91 -38.20
C PRO A 26 -1.49 -6.17 -37.68
N LEU A 27 -0.39 -6.90 -37.57
CA LEU A 27 0.95 -6.38 -37.29
C LEU A 27 1.53 -5.68 -38.54
N PRO A 28 2.25 -4.54 -38.40
CA PRO A 28 3.01 -3.99 -39.52
C PRO A 28 4.27 -4.83 -39.80
N SER A 29 4.37 -5.29 -41.05
CA SER A 29 5.49 -6.05 -41.60
C SER A 29 6.82 -5.30 -41.56
N ALA A 30 7.88 -6.02 -41.23
CA ALA A 30 9.26 -5.59 -41.31
C ALA A 30 9.78 -5.45 -42.76
N ARG A 31 10.55 -4.38 -43.02
CA ARG A 31 11.64 -4.29 -44.03
C ARG A 31 12.27 -2.90 -43.87
N THR A 32 13.58 -2.66 -43.86
CA THR A 32 14.74 -3.33 -44.48
C THR A 32 15.99 -2.77 -43.77
N ALA A 33 17.01 -3.59 -43.47
CA ALA A 33 18.38 -3.13 -43.16
C ALA A 33 19.02 -2.55 -44.44
N GLU A 34 19.85 -1.51 -44.46
CA GLU A 34 21.27 -1.46 -44.01
C GLU A 34 21.89 -0.11 -44.53
N PRO A 35 23.21 0.15 -44.49
CA PRO A 35 24.01 0.88 -43.48
C PRO A 35 24.53 2.28 -43.93
N ALA A 36 25.06 3.11 -43.01
CA ALA A 36 26.16 4.05 -43.29
C ALA A 36 26.71 4.80 -42.05
N ALA A 37 27.93 4.43 -41.64
CA ALA A 37 29.08 5.25 -41.21
C ALA A 37 29.03 6.17 -39.96
N PRO A 38 30.18 6.35 -39.26
CA PRO A 38 30.25 6.87 -37.90
C PRO A 38 30.43 8.40 -37.88
N SER A 39 29.73 9.10 -36.99
CA SER A 39 30.02 10.53 -36.78
C SER A 39 29.83 10.96 -35.33
N ARG A 40 31.00 11.20 -34.72
CA ARG A 40 31.30 12.31 -33.82
C ARG A 40 30.67 12.27 -32.44
N ALA A 41 31.51 11.87 -31.48
CA ALA A 41 31.39 12.21 -30.07
C ALA A 41 31.01 13.69 -29.91
N GLN A 42 29.77 13.93 -29.49
CA GLN A 42 29.33 15.22 -28.98
C GLN A 42 29.45 15.13 -27.47
N SER A 43 30.54 15.68 -26.97
CA SER A 43 30.78 15.93 -25.55
C SER A 43 29.79 17.02 -25.13
N THR A 44 28.60 16.63 -24.66
CA THR A 44 27.64 17.56 -24.06
C THR A 44 28.17 17.93 -22.67
N TYR A 45 28.95 19.01 -22.60
CA TYR A 45 29.36 19.60 -21.33
C TYR A 45 28.12 20.22 -20.66
N SER A 46 27.71 19.67 -19.52
CA SER A 46 26.66 20.24 -18.66
C SER A 46 27.33 21.12 -17.61
N PRO A 47 26.95 22.40 -17.43
CA PRO A 47 27.50 23.20 -16.35
C PRO A 47 27.06 22.66 -14.98
N PRO A 48 27.87 22.83 -13.93
CA PRO A 48 27.51 22.40 -12.58
C PRO A 48 26.37 23.28 -12.05
N VAL A 49 25.32 22.65 -11.55
CA VAL A 49 24.18 23.31 -10.91
C VAL A 49 24.62 23.80 -9.53
N GLU A 50 24.58 25.10 -9.28
CA GLU A 50 24.79 25.64 -7.93
C GLU A 50 23.65 25.17 -6.99
N PRO A 51 23.95 24.67 -5.79
CA PRO A 51 22.91 24.34 -4.84
C PRO A 51 22.30 25.62 -4.28
N VAL A 52 21.01 25.83 -4.55
CA VAL A 52 20.19 26.83 -3.86
C VAL A 52 20.25 26.56 -2.35
N ARG A 53 20.79 27.52 -1.60
CA ARG A 53 20.84 27.47 -0.14
C ARG A 53 19.44 27.57 0.43
N ALA A 54 18.97 26.50 1.08
CA ALA A 54 17.73 26.53 1.84
C ALA A 54 17.81 27.55 3.00
N PRO A 55 16.74 28.28 3.31
CA PRO A 55 16.71 29.18 4.47
C PRO A 55 16.91 28.35 5.74
N ALA A 56 17.81 28.83 6.61
CA ALA A 56 18.12 28.18 7.87
C ALA A 56 16.85 28.04 8.72
N ALA A 57 16.47 26.79 9.02
CA ALA A 57 15.40 26.49 9.95
C ALA A 57 15.78 27.04 11.33
N GLN A 58 14.93 27.93 11.84
CA GLN A 58 15.08 28.50 13.18
C GLN A 58 14.95 27.38 14.22
N SER A 59 15.99 27.21 15.03
CA SER A 59 16.00 26.35 16.20
C SER A 59 15.04 26.87 17.27
N ALA A 60 13.77 26.51 17.12
CA ALA A 60 12.72 26.62 18.13
C ALA A 60 11.82 25.37 18.05
N ALA A 61 12.43 24.17 18.06
CA ALA A 61 11.76 22.92 17.67
C ALA A 61 11.92 21.77 18.67
N ALA A 62 12.32 22.01 19.91
CA ALA A 62 12.52 20.90 20.86
C ALA A 62 11.21 20.37 21.46
N THR A 63 10.25 21.25 21.77
CA THR A 63 8.98 20.86 22.42
C THR A 63 7.89 20.44 21.43
N ALA A 64 7.75 21.14 20.29
CA ALA A 64 6.77 20.76 19.26
C ALA A 64 7.09 19.41 18.60
N SER A 65 8.37 19.00 18.55
CA SER A 65 8.76 17.73 17.93
C SER A 65 8.36 16.53 18.78
N SER A 66 8.38 16.65 20.12
CA SER A 66 8.05 15.52 20.99
C SER A 66 6.57 15.12 20.92
N GLU A 67 5.67 16.10 20.84
CA GLU A 67 4.22 15.87 20.77
C GLU A 67 3.82 15.32 19.39
N ASN A 68 4.43 15.84 18.32
CA ASN A 68 4.28 15.28 16.99
C ASN A 68 4.84 13.84 16.89
N ASN A 69 5.95 13.55 17.55
CA ASN A 69 6.54 12.21 17.54
C ASN A 69 5.67 11.19 18.28
N SER A 70 5.07 11.57 19.41
CA SER A 70 4.12 10.70 20.11
C SER A 70 2.88 10.40 19.26
N ASP A 71 2.35 11.40 18.56
CA ASP A 71 1.20 11.21 17.68
C ASP A 71 1.52 10.28 16.51
N VAL A 72 2.69 10.45 15.90
CA VAL A 72 3.16 9.57 14.82
C VAL A 72 3.35 8.14 15.33
N ASN A 73 3.89 7.96 16.55
CA ASN A 73 4.05 6.62 17.12
C ASN A 73 2.70 5.95 17.39
N VAL A 74 1.71 6.68 17.92
CA VAL A 74 0.35 6.17 18.12
C VAL A 74 -0.29 5.76 16.78
N ARG A 75 -0.12 6.56 15.72
CA ARG A 75 -0.65 6.23 14.39
C ARG A 75 0.05 5.01 13.78
N PHE A 76 1.35 4.88 13.99
CA PHE A 76 2.11 3.69 13.58
C PHE A 76 1.58 2.43 14.28
N GLU A 77 1.45 2.47 15.61
CA GLU A 77 0.96 1.34 16.38
C GLU A 77 -0.50 1.02 16.07
N GLN A 78 -1.34 2.02 15.77
CA GLN A 78 -2.69 1.82 15.26
C GLN A 78 -2.67 1.03 13.95
N MET A 79 -1.82 1.39 12.98
CA MET A 79 -1.73 0.65 11.71
C MET A 79 -1.27 -0.79 11.94
N LEU A 80 -0.32 -1.00 12.84
CA LEU A 80 0.17 -2.33 13.19
C LEU A 80 -0.93 -3.18 13.83
N TRP A 81 -1.69 -2.62 14.78
CA TRP A 81 -2.83 -3.29 15.40
C TRP A 81 -3.92 -3.60 14.39
N ALA A 82 -4.24 -2.68 13.49
CA ALA A 82 -5.24 -2.89 12.44
C ALA A 82 -4.83 -4.07 11.54
N GLU A 83 -3.56 -4.13 11.14
CA GLU A 83 -3.05 -5.23 10.30
C GLU A 83 -3.06 -6.57 11.05
N MET A 84 -2.64 -6.59 12.32
CA MET A 84 -2.75 -7.78 13.16
C MET A 84 -4.19 -8.29 13.30
N LEU A 85 -5.14 -7.38 13.56
CA LEU A 85 -6.55 -7.70 13.69
C LEU A 85 -7.15 -8.20 12.37
N ARG A 86 -6.77 -7.60 11.24
CA ARG A 86 -7.19 -8.03 9.91
C ARG A 86 -6.69 -9.44 9.58
N HIS A 87 -5.46 -9.77 9.98
CA HIS A 87 -4.89 -11.11 9.82
C HIS A 87 -5.57 -12.21 10.66
N THR A 88 -6.40 -11.86 11.64
CA THR A 88 -7.19 -12.86 12.39
C THR A 88 -8.30 -13.50 11.55
N GLY A 89 -8.57 -12.97 10.35
CA GLY A 89 -9.65 -13.45 9.48
C GLY A 89 -11.03 -12.89 9.84
N LEU A 90 -11.11 -11.89 10.74
CA LEU A 90 -12.35 -11.21 11.10
C LEU A 90 -13.08 -10.64 9.87
N GLU A 91 -12.36 -10.00 8.96
CA GLU A 91 -12.94 -9.40 7.74
C GLU A 91 -13.55 -10.45 6.81
N GLU A 92 -12.86 -11.58 6.57
CA GLU A 92 -13.40 -12.69 5.78
C GLU A 92 -14.57 -13.39 6.46
N ALA A 93 -14.50 -13.59 7.78
CA ALA A 93 -15.56 -14.23 8.54
C ALA A 93 -16.88 -13.44 8.47
N PHE A 94 -16.82 -12.10 8.54
CA PHE A 94 -18.01 -11.26 8.47
C PHE A 94 -18.49 -10.99 7.02
N SER A 95 -17.58 -10.83 6.07
CA SER A 95 -17.95 -10.60 4.66
C SER A 95 -18.50 -11.85 3.97
N SER A 96 -18.03 -13.05 4.34
CA SER A 96 -18.50 -14.33 3.75
C SER A 96 -19.99 -14.59 3.98
N VAL A 97 -20.57 -14.06 5.06
CA VAL A 97 -22.00 -14.22 5.40
C VAL A 97 -22.79 -12.92 5.13
N GLY A 98 -22.18 -11.75 5.29
CA GLY A 98 -22.87 -10.47 5.32
C GLY A 98 -22.75 -9.58 4.07
N GLY A 99 -21.97 -9.96 3.07
CA GLY A 99 -21.79 -9.18 1.84
C GLY A 99 -20.98 -7.88 2.01
N GLU A 100 -21.04 -7.00 1.00
CA GLU A 100 -20.18 -5.80 0.89
C GLU A 100 -20.35 -4.80 2.04
N GLY A 101 -21.59 -4.63 2.55
CA GLY A 101 -21.86 -3.76 3.69
C GLY A 101 -21.25 -4.27 5.00
N ALA A 102 -21.20 -5.60 5.19
CA ALA A 102 -20.55 -6.20 6.34
C ALA A 102 -19.03 -6.03 6.27
N ALA A 103 -18.43 -6.14 5.08
CA ALA A 103 -16.99 -5.90 4.88
C ALA A 103 -16.60 -4.47 5.30
N ALA A 104 -17.35 -3.46 4.83
CA ALA A 104 -17.09 -2.06 5.18
C ALA A 104 -17.26 -1.79 6.70
N PHE A 105 -18.28 -2.39 7.33
CA PHE A 105 -18.46 -2.28 8.77
C PHE A 105 -17.33 -2.95 9.54
N THR A 106 -16.90 -4.15 9.12
CA THR A 106 -15.81 -4.86 9.79
C THR A 106 -14.49 -4.11 9.67
N GLN A 107 -14.21 -3.51 8.51
CA GLN A 107 -13.05 -2.63 8.35
C GLN A 107 -13.11 -1.44 9.32
N PHE A 108 -14.26 -0.76 9.38
CA PHE A 108 -14.46 0.33 10.35
C PHE A 108 -14.26 -0.13 11.80
N ALA A 109 -14.82 -1.29 12.18
CA ALA A 109 -14.70 -1.83 13.51
C ALA A 109 -13.25 -2.18 13.87
N VAL A 110 -12.51 -2.78 12.93
CA VAL A 110 -11.08 -3.10 13.11
C VAL A 110 -10.27 -1.82 13.32
N GLU A 111 -10.49 -0.79 12.50
CA GLU A 111 -9.79 0.49 12.64
C GLU A 111 -10.11 1.19 13.97
N ALA A 112 -11.35 1.09 14.44
CA ALA A 112 -11.77 1.64 15.73
C ALA A 112 -11.13 0.90 16.91
N ILE A 113 -11.10 -0.44 16.87
CA ILE A 113 -10.44 -1.27 17.90
C ILE A 113 -8.93 -1.00 17.90
N ALA A 114 -8.32 -0.94 16.73
CA ALA A 114 -6.89 -0.68 16.59
C ALA A 114 -6.49 0.69 17.17
N ARG A 115 -7.34 1.71 17.01
CA ARG A 115 -7.12 3.03 17.61
C ARG A 115 -7.17 2.95 19.14
N ASP A 116 -8.19 2.28 19.67
CA ASP A 116 -8.36 2.11 21.13
C ASP A 116 -7.17 1.36 21.74
N LEU A 117 -6.69 0.32 21.06
CA LEU A 117 -5.51 -0.45 21.47
C LEU A 117 -4.23 0.37 21.39
N ALA A 118 -4.02 1.17 20.34
CA ALA A 118 -2.84 2.02 20.24
C ALA A 118 -2.78 3.09 21.34
N GLU A 119 -3.93 3.60 21.77
CA GLU A 119 -4.00 4.62 22.83
C GLU A 119 -3.88 4.02 24.24
N LYS A 120 -4.53 2.88 24.51
CA LYS A 120 -4.61 2.29 25.87
C LYS A 120 -3.58 1.18 26.13
N HIS A 121 -3.18 0.47 25.09
CA HIS A 121 -2.28 -0.68 25.15
C HIS A 121 -1.16 -0.57 24.11
N PRO A 122 -0.32 0.48 24.19
CA PRO A 122 0.77 0.67 23.26
C PRO A 122 1.79 -0.47 23.38
N LEU A 123 2.33 -0.89 22.24
CA LEU A 123 3.37 -1.92 22.14
C LEU A 123 4.76 -1.35 22.51
N GLY A 124 4.89 -0.03 22.59
CA GLY A 124 6.12 0.64 23.01
C GLY A 124 7.22 0.55 21.96
N LEU A 125 6.86 0.50 20.68
CA LEU A 125 7.82 0.33 19.59
C LEU A 125 8.62 1.62 19.28
N ASN A 126 8.15 2.78 19.77
CA ASN A 126 8.80 4.09 19.66
C ASN A 126 9.49 4.28 18.30
N ALA A 127 8.74 4.07 17.21
CA ALA A 127 9.27 3.93 15.86
C ALA A 127 10.02 5.19 15.41
N VAL A 128 9.55 6.36 15.84
CA VAL A 128 10.16 7.65 15.51
C VAL A 128 11.51 7.82 16.21
N ASP A 129 11.59 7.52 17.51
CA ASP A 129 12.85 7.64 18.26
C ASP A 129 13.91 6.69 17.71
N ARG A 130 13.52 5.46 17.35
CA ARG A 130 14.39 4.49 16.68
C ARG A 130 14.86 4.95 15.31
N ALA A 131 14.00 5.60 14.53
CA ALA A 131 14.37 6.14 13.23
C ALA A 131 15.35 7.31 13.35
N VAL A 132 15.15 8.19 14.34
CA VAL A 132 16.07 9.30 14.64
C VAL A 132 17.44 8.76 15.07
N GLU A 133 17.47 7.79 16.00
CA GLU A 133 18.70 7.13 16.45
C GLU A 133 19.47 6.49 15.27
N ALA A 134 18.76 5.75 14.40
CA ALA A 134 19.35 5.13 13.22
C ALA A 134 19.91 6.17 12.23
N TYR A 135 19.22 7.29 12.05
CA TYR A 135 19.68 8.38 11.19
C TYR A 135 20.96 9.02 11.73
N GLU A 136 21.03 9.31 13.03
CA GLU A 136 22.23 9.87 13.67
C GLU A 136 23.41 8.91 13.60
N MET A 137 23.18 7.61 13.81
CA MET A 137 24.20 6.58 13.67
C MET A 137 24.72 6.49 12.22
N SER A 138 23.84 6.64 11.22
CA SER A 138 24.26 6.64 9.81
C SER A 138 25.09 7.86 9.42
N ARG A 139 24.81 9.02 10.04
CA ARG A 139 25.55 10.26 9.80
C ARG A 139 26.96 10.20 10.37
N THR A 140 27.12 9.65 11.56
CA THR A 140 28.43 9.55 12.24
C THR A 140 29.37 8.56 11.58
N VAL A 141 28.85 7.50 10.94
CA VAL A 141 29.63 6.53 10.16
C VAL A 141 30.15 7.12 8.84
N GLY A 142 29.50 8.15 8.29
CA GLY A 142 29.93 8.79 7.04
C GLY A 142 31.03 9.85 7.18
N ASP A 143 31.34 10.28 8.41
CA ASP A 143 32.34 11.33 8.71
C ASP A 143 33.73 10.76 9.11
N THR A 144 33.92 9.43 9.05
CA THR A 144 35.21 8.75 9.28
C THR A 144 35.77 8.13 8.01
#